data_AF-A0A840DLN3-F1
#
_entry.id   AF-A0A840DLN3-F1
#
_cell.length_a   1.000
_cell.length_b   1.000
_cell.length_c   1.000
_cell.angle_alpha   90.00
_cell.angle_beta   90.00
_cell.angle_gamma   90.00
#
_symmetry.space_group_name_H-M   'P 1'
#
loop_
_entity.id
_entity.type
_entity.pdbx_description
1 polymer ?
#
loop_
_entity_poly.entity_id
_entity_poly.type
_entity_poly.pdbx_seq_one_letter_code
_entity_poly.pdbx_strand_id
1 'polypeptide(L)'
;MYWEEVKKILAQELSAHSFERWIGSTTAVIDHDWVIVKCTDEQQRNMLQTKYGSLIIDAVQAIFGSSMTVVLAIEEEYERLAKRYAPMSLREYVLALEQRMQQLEERVQRCEQLIDQLQQPNIVH
;
A
#
# COMPACT_ATOMS: atom_id res chain seq x y z
N MET A 1 -16.21 6.22 3.40
CA MET A 1 -14.80 5.99 3.05
C MET A 1 -14.27 4.91 3.97
N TYR A 2 -13.52 3.90 3.52
CA TYR A 2 -13.16 2.73 4.34
C TYR A 2 -12.47 3.06 5.67
N TRP A 3 -11.69 4.15 5.73
CA TRP A 3 -11.08 4.62 6.98
C TRP A 3 -12.10 5.00 8.06
N GLU A 4 -13.27 5.50 7.68
CA GLU A 4 -14.34 5.83 8.63
C GLU A 4 -14.97 4.57 9.24
N GLU A 5 -14.96 3.43 8.52
CA GLU A 5 -15.38 2.14 9.10
C GLU A 5 -14.33 1.61 10.09
N VAL A 6 -13.04 1.75 9.76
CA VAL A 6 -11.95 1.43 10.70
C VAL A 6 -12.08 2.28 11.97
N LYS A 7 -12.34 3.58 11.85
CA LYS A 7 -12.59 4.46 12.99
C LYS A 7 -13.76 4.01 13.85
N LYS A 8 -14.85 3.49 13.27
CA LYS A 8 -15.99 2.97 14.05
C LYS A 8 -15.60 1.76 14.90
N ILE A 9 -14.78 0.85 14.38
CA ILE A 9 -14.25 -0.28 15.14
C ILE A 9 -13.37 0.24 16.29
N LEU A 10 -12.44 1.15 15.98
CA LEU A 10 -11.56 1.75 16.98
C LEU A 10 -12.34 2.52 18.07
N ALA A 11 -13.46 3.16 17.73
CA ALA A 11 -14.30 3.87 18.67
C ALA A 11 -15.04 2.94 19.66
N GLN A 12 -15.23 1.66 19.32
CA GLN A 12 -15.82 0.67 20.23
C GLN A 12 -14.79 0.15 21.24
N GLU A 13 -13.52 0.05 20.83
CA GLU A 13 -12.42 -0.47 21.63
C GLU A 13 -11.76 0.59 22.53
N LEU A 14 -11.89 1.87 22.17
CA LEU A 14 -11.24 2.99 22.85
C LEU A 14 -12.24 3.82 23.67
N SER A 15 -11.75 4.40 24.78
CA SER A 15 -12.50 5.45 25.47
C SER A 15 -12.70 6.67 24.56
N ALA A 16 -13.84 7.36 24.69
CA ALA A 16 -14.18 8.53 23.87
C ALA A 16 -13.07 9.59 23.83
N HIS A 17 -12.48 9.91 25.00
CA HIS A 17 -11.38 10.87 25.11
C HIS A 17 -10.12 10.41 24.35
N SER A 18 -9.80 9.11 24.41
CA SER A 18 -8.62 8.57 23.70
C SER A 18 -8.86 8.53 22.20
N PHE A 19 -10.05 8.16 21.77
CA PHE A 19 -10.43 8.17 20.37
C PHE A 19 -10.34 9.59 19.78
N GLU A 20 -10.94 10.58 20.44
CA GLU A 20 -10.95 11.95 19.97
C GLU A 20 -9.53 12.54 19.91
N ARG A 21 -8.71 12.31 20.93
CA ARG A 21 -7.34 12.84 21.00
C ARG A 21 -6.40 12.24 19.95
N TRP A 22 -6.52 10.95 19.67
CA TRP A 22 -5.52 10.20 18.90
C TRP A 22 -6.00 9.76 17.52
N ILE A 23 -7.28 9.49 17.32
CA ILE A 23 -7.83 8.91 16.08
C ILE A 23 -8.73 9.89 15.33
N GLY A 24 -9.48 10.75 16.04
CA GLY A 24 -10.53 11.60 15.46
C GLY A 24 -10.06 12.46 14.28
N SER A 25 -8.92 13.14 14.44
CA SER A 25 -8.34 14.03 13.42
C SER A 25 -7.61 13.31 12.27
N THR A 26 -7.45 11.99 12.35
CA THR A 26 -6.67 11.24 11.35
C THR A 26 -7.44 11.09 10.05
N THR A 27 -6.74 11.16 8.93
CA THR A 27 -7.25 10.79 7.61
C THR A 27 -6.36 9.70 7.03
N ALA A 28 -6.85 8.91 6.07
CA ALA A 28 -6.00 7.90 5.45
C ALA A 28 -6.23 7.80 3.94
N VAL A 29 -5.14 7.54 3.21
CA VAL A 29 -5.19 7.00 1.85
C VAL A 29 -5.11 5.49 1.96
N ILE A 30 -5.96 4.81 1.21
CA ILE A 30 -6.07 3.36 1.17
C ILE A 30 -5.92 2.95 -0.28
N ASP A 31 -4.94 2.11 -0.58
CA ASP A 31 -4.72 1.56 -1.90
C ASP A 31 -4.13 0.15 -1.84
N HIS A 32 -4.77 -0.79 -2.54
CA HIS A 32 -4.40 -2.21 -2.66
C HIS A 32 -4.06 -2.89 -1.32
N ASP A 33 -2.80 -2.82 -0.91
CA ASP A 33 -2.24 -3.45 0.29
C ASP A 33 -1.74 -2.43 1.33
N TRP A 34 -1.94 -1.13 1.11
CA TRP A 34 -1.40 -0.05 1.93
C TRP A 34 -2.49 0.82 2.53
N VAL A 35 -2.33 1.15 3.81
CA VAL A 35 -3.10 2.17 4.52
C VAL A 35 -2.13 3.20 5.07
N ILE A 36 -2.15 4.40 4.50
CA ILE A 36 -1.28 5.51 4.92
C ILE A 36 -2.13 6.47 5.73
N VAL A 37 -1.89 6.51 7.04
CA VAL A 37 -2.63 7.36 7.99
C VAL A 37 -1.86 8.65 8.23
N LYS A 38 -2.55 9.77 8.04
CA LYS A 38 -2.08 11.11 8.33
C LYS A 38 -2.25 11.41 9.82
N CYS A 39 -1.12 11.67 10.46
CA CYS A 39 -1.02 12.19 11.82
C CYS A 39 -0.87 13.72 11.76
N THR A 40 -1.47 14.41 12.73
CA THR A 40 -1.35 15.86 12.92
C THR A 40 0.05 16.25 13.38
N ASP A 41 0.64 15.47 14.29
CA ASP A 41 1.96 15.76 14.85
C ASP A 41 2.73 14.47 15.22
N GLU A 42 4.00 14.65 15.59
CA GLU A 42 4.89 13.54 15.95
C GLU A 42 4.47 12.83 17.26
N GLN A 43 3.85 13.54 18.20
CA GLN A 43 3.37 12.93 19.44
C GLN A 43 2.20 11.98 19.15
N GLN A 44 1.28 12.38 18.28
CA GLN A 44 0.20 11.54 17.80
C GLN A 44 0.77 10.33 17.05
N ARG A 45 1.70 10.53 16.11
CA ARG A 45 2.36 9.43 15.39
C ARG A 45 2.96 8.42 16.37
N ASN A 46 3.76 8.88 17.32
CA ASN A 46 4.43 8.01 18.28
C ASN A 46 3.43 7.27 19.18
N MET A 47 2.38 7.94 19.64
CA MET A 47 1.33 7.31 20.45
C MET A 47 0.58 6.24 19.66
N LEU A 48 0.21 6.54 18.41
CA LEU A 48 -0.45 5.59 17.53
C LEU A 48 0.44 4.39 17.24
N GLN A 49 1.74 4.60 17.02
CA GLN A 49 2.68 3.53 16.74
C GLN A 49 2.96 2.63 17.95
N THR A 50 3.11 3.21 19.14
CA THR A 50 3.53 2.49 20.35
C THR A 50 2.37 1.84 21.09
N LYS A 51 1.22 2.52 21.20
CA LYS A 51 0.11 2.09 22.04
C LYS A 51 -1.05 1.50 21.25
N TYR A 52 -1.35 2.09 20.09
CA TYR A 52 -2.54 1.72 19.31
C TYR A 52 -2.20 1.00 18.00
N GLY A 53 -0.92 0.68 17.75
CA GLY A 53 -0.47 0.18 16.47
C GLY A 53 -1.08 -1.18 16.13
N SER A 54 -1.04 -2.11 17.09
CA SER A 54 -1.69 -3.43 16.93
C SER A 54 -3.20 -3.29 16.73
N LEU A 55 -3.85 -2.45 17.53
CA LEU A 55 -5.30 -2.23 17.44
C LEU A 55 -5.71 -1.67 16.07
N ILE A 56 -4.93 -0.75 15.50
CA ILE A 56 -5.19 -0.20 14.17
C ILE A 56 -5.01 -1.29 13.10
N ILE A 57 -3.96 -2.11 13.20
CA ILE A 57 -3.72 -3.21 12.26
C ILE A 57 -4.88 -4.20 12.30
N ASP A 58 -5.31 -4.60 13.50
CA ASP A 58 -6.43 -5.53 13.69
C ASP A 58 -7.74 -4.96 13.14
N ALA A 59 -8.01 -3.68 13.39
CA ALA A 59 -9.21 -3.00 12.87
C ALA A 59 -9.19 -2.88 11.34
N VAL A 60 -8.02 -2.59 10.74
CA VAL A 60 -7.83 -2.59 9.29
C VAL A 60 -8.08 -3.99 8.73
N GLN A 61 -7.47 -5.01 9.32
CA GLN A 61 -7.64 -6.39 8.87
C GLN A 61 -9.11 -6.87 8.97
N ALA A 62 -9.84 -6.43 9.98
CA ALA A 62 -11.27 -6.74 10.13
C ALA A 62 -12.13 -6.16 8.99
N ILE A 63 -11.78 -4.98 8.47
CA ILE A 63 -12.51 -4.33 7.36
C ILE A 63 -12.15 -4.94 6.01
N PHE A 64 -10.86 -5.21 5.77
CA PHE A 64 -10.38 -5.62 4.45
C PHE A 64 -10.30 -7.15 4.26
N GLY A 65 -10.33 -7.93 5.34
CA GLY A 65 -10.20 -9.38 5.31
C GLY A 65 -8.80 -9.87 4.92
N SER A 66 -7.84 -8.96 4.72
CA SER A 66 -6.45 -9.25 4.36
C SER A 66 -5.49 -8.42 5.21
N SER A 67 -4.24 -8.88 5.32
CA SER A 67 -3.18 -8.15 6.01
C SER A 67 -2.70 -6.98 5.15
N MET A 68 -3.11 -5.77 5.50
CA MET A 68 -2.60 -4.55 4.88
C MET A 68 -1.42 -3.98 5.66
N THR A 69 -0.50 -3.32 4.96
CA THR A 69 0.59 -2.57 5.57
C THR A 69 0.10 -1.20 6.00
N VAL A 70 0.11 -0.94 7.31
CA VAL A 70 -0.27 0.35 7.89
C VAL A 70 0.96 1.21 8.09
N VAL A 71 0.96 2.42 7.52
CA VAL A 71 2.03 3.40 7.66
C VAL A 71 1.47 4.66 8.30
N LEU A 72 2.10 5.14 9.37
CA LEU A 72 1.74 6.37 10.06
C LEU A 72 2.70 7.48 9.63
N ALA A 73 2.17 8.59 9.12
CA ALA A 73 2.97 9.67 8.55
C ALA A 73 2.47 11.04 8.99
N ILE A 74 3.39 11.98 9.22
CA ILE A 74 3.06 13.41 9.40
C ILE A 74 2.96 14.12 8.05
N GLU A 75 2.42 15.33 8.01
CA GLU A 75 2.10 16.11 6.79
C GLU A 75 3.08 15.93 5.62
N GLU A 76 4.37 16.25 5.80
CA GLU A 76 5.36 16.18 4.71
C GLU A 76 5.60 14.75 4.20
N GLU A 77 5.64 13.78 5.11
CA GLU A 77 5.81 12.35 4.77
C GLU A 77 4.55 11.80 4.11
N TYR A 78 3.39 12.21 4.61
CA TYR A 78 2.08 11.81 4.11
C TYR A 78 1.91 12.25 2.67
N GLU A 79 2.21 13.50 2.32
CA GLU A 79 2.09 13.97 0.93
C GLU A 79 3.02 13.19 -0.02
N ARG A 80 4.24 12.87 0.41
CA ARG A 80 5.18 12.05 -0.39
C ARG A 80 4.67 10.63 -0.60
N LEU A 81 4.18 9.99 0.48
CA LEU A 81 3.66 8.63 0.43
C LEU A 81 2.34 8.56 -0.32
N ALA A 82 1.42 9.50 -0.05
CA ALA A 82 0.16 9.63 -0.76
C ALA A 82 0.39 9.87 -2.25
N LYS A 83 1.41 10.62 -2.67
CA LYS A 83 1.74 10.73 -4.10
C LYS A 83 2.28 9.43 -4.70
N ARG A 84 3.05 8.66 -3.93
CA ARG A 84 3.66 7.39 -4.37
C ARG A 84 2.65 6.25 -4.45
N TYR A 85 1.72 6.22 -3.51
CA TYR A 85 0.70 5.18 -3.33
C TYR A 85 -0.71 5.76 -3.51
N ALA A 86 -0.82 6.89 -4.23
CA ALA A 86 -2.12 7.39 -4.64
C ALA A 86 -2.76 6.29 -5.48
N PRO A 87 -4.05 5.99 -5.28
CA PRO A 87 -4.74 5.09 -6.17
C PRO A 87 -4.58 5.63 -7.59
N MET A 88 -3.80 4.91 -8.39
CA MET A 88 -3.65 5.25 -9.80
C MET A 88 -5.04 5.30 -10.40
N SER A 89 -5.30 6.29 -11.26
CA SER A 89 -6.49 6.23 -12.07
C SER A 89 -6.49 4.92 -12.86
N LEU A 90 -7.68 4.38 -13.15
CA LEU A 90 -7.80 3.16 -13.95
C LEU A 90 -6.98 3.24 -15.24
N ARG A 91 -6.91 4.43 -15.85
CA ARG A 91 -6.11 4.70 -17.05
C ARG A 91 -4.60 4.55 -16.81
N GLU A 92 -4.07 5.12 -15.73
CA GLU A 92 -2.65 5.00 -15.37
C GLU A 92 -2.30 3.56 -15.04
N TYR A 93 -3.19 2.84 -14.35
CA TYR A 93 -3.01 1.42 -14.05
C TYR A 93 -2.95 0.56 -15.32
N VAL A 94 -3.89 0.75 -16.25
CA VAL A 94 -3.90 0.05 -17.54
C VAL A 94 -2.62 0.33 -18.32
N LEU A 95 -2.19 1.60 -18.38
CA LEU A 95 -0.95 1.97 -19.07
C LEU A 95 0.28 1.31 -18.44
N ALA A 96 0.34 1.24 -17.10
CA ALA A 96 1.43 0.57 -16.39
C ALA A 96 1.45 -0.94 -16.64
N LEU A 97 0.27 -1.57 -16.70
CA LEU A 97 0.15 -2.99 -17.05
C LEU A 97 0.58 -3.27 -18.50
N GLU A 98 0.18 -2.44 -19.45
CA GLU A 98 0.57 -2.54 -20.85
C GLU A 98 2.10 -2.47 -21.01
N GLN A 99 2.75 -1.50 -20.35
CA GLN A 99 4.22 -1.38 -20.35
C GLN A 99 4.90 -2.61 -19.76
N ARG A 100 4.37 -3.14 -18.66
CA ARG A 100 4.93 -4.33 -18.01
C ARG A 100 4.75 -5.58 -18.87
N MET A 101 3.64 -5.68 -19.59
CA MET A 101 3.38 -6.76 -20.55
C MET A 101 4.39 -6.72 -21.69
N GLN A 102 4.65 -5.54 -22.28
CA GLN A 102 5.68 -5.38 -23.32
C GLN A 102 7.07 -5.81 -22.84
N GLN A 103 7.47 -5.41 -21.62
CA GLN A 103 8.76 -5.84 -21.05
C GLN A 103 8.85 -7.35 -20.87
N LEU A 104 7.74 -8.01 -20.50
CA LEU A 104 7.70 -9.46 -20.37
C LEU A 104 7.80 -10.13 -21.75
N GLU A 105 7.09 -9.63 -22.76
CA GLU A 105 7.14 -10.13 -24.13
C GLU A 105 8.57 -10.03 -24.71
N GLU A 106 9.24 -8.88 -24.56
CA GLU A 106 10.62 -8.70 -25.01
C GLU A 106 11.59 -9.70 -24.33
N ARG A 107 11.38 -9.96 -23.04
CA ARG A 107 12.19 -10.93 -22.29
C ARG A 107 11.95 -12.36 -22.78
N VAL A 108 10.69 -12.72 -23.06
CA VAL A 108 10.33 -14.03 -23.62
C VAL A 108 10.97 -14.21 -24.98
N GLN A 109 10.83 -13.24 -25.89
CA GLN A 109 11.45 -13.27 -27.22
C GLN A 109 12.97 -13.44 -27.14
N ARG A 110 13.63 -12.73 -26.22
CA ARG A 110 15.08 -12.88 -26.02
C ARG A 110 15.44 -14.29 -25.55
N CYS A 111 14.65 -14.88 -24.66
CA CYS A 111 14.85 -16.27 -24.22
C CYS A 111 14.66 -17.26 -25.37
N GLU A 112 13.61 -17.10 -26.17
CA GLU A 112 13.35 -17.94 -27.36
C GLU A 112 14.53 -17.89 -28.34
N GLN A 113 15.05 -16.70 -28.64
CA GLN A 113 16.23 -16.53 -29.50
C GLN A 113 17.48 -17.23 -28.96
N LEU A 114 17.70 -17.19 -27.63
CA LEU A 114 18.83 -17.87 -27.00
C LEU A 114 18.67 -19.40 -27.06
N ILE A 115 17.44 -19.90 -26.87
CA ILE A 115 17.15 -21.33 -26.99
C ILE A 115 17.42 -21.81 -28.42
N ASP A 116 16.95 -21.07 -29.43
CA ASP A 116 17.19 -21.40 -30.84
C ASP A 116 18.70 -21.43 -31.16
N GLN A 117 19.47 -20.48 -30.65
CA GLN A 117 20.94 -20.44 -30.82
C GLN A 117 21.62 -21.66 -30.19
N LEU A 118 21.17 -22.10 -29.02
CA LEU A 118 21.72 -23.28 -28.33
C LEU A 118 21.31 -24.61 -28.98
N GLN A 119 20.21 -24.63 -29.73
CA GLN A 119 19.73 -25.80 -30.46
C GLN A 119 20.31 -25.91 -31.87
N GLN A 120 20.97 -24.88 -32.39
CA GLN A 120 21.71 -25.01 -33.65
C GLN A 120 22.85 -26.03 -33.47
N PRO A 121 22.95 -27.06 -34.32
CA PRO A 121 24.01 -28.04 -34.19
C PRO A 121 25.35 -27.33 -34.39
N ASN A 122 26.25 -27.45 -33.41
CA ASN A 122 27.65 -27.10 -33.59
C ASN A 122 28.21 -28.00 -34.70
N ILE A 123 28.20 -27.51 -35.94
CA ILE A 123 28.96 -28.13 -37.03
C ILE A 123 30.43 -27.77 -36.74
N VAL A 124 31.06 -28.62 -35.94
CA VAL A 124 32.53 -28.64 -35.79
C VAL A 124 33.07 -29.24 -37.09
N HIS A 125 33.57 -28.38 -37.96
CA HIS A 125 34.38 -28.77 -39.12
C HIS A 125 35.79 -29.17 -38.71
#